data_AF-A0A4R9GFG4-F1
#
_entry.id   AF-A0A4R9GFG4-F1
#
_cell.length_a   1.000
_cell.length_b   1.000
_cell.length_c   1.000
_cell.angle_alpha   90.00
_cell.angle_beta   90.00
_cell.angle_gamma   90.00
#
_symmetry.space_group_name_H-M   'P 1'
#
loop_
_entity.id
_entity.type
_entity.pdbx_description
1 polymer ?
#
loop_
_entity_poly.entity_id
_entity_poly.type
_entity_poly.pdbx_seq_one_letter_code
_entity_poly.pdbx_strand_id
1 'polypeptide(L)' 'MVKIFSYIIPNLAGLALILLGWWTTIINVATLRFAGESYFNKWTYTGLGLIIVGAYLPEIWIGIRNKLFGEKS' A
#
# COMPACT_ATOMS: atom_id res chain seq x y z
N MET A 1 16.66 19.29 -5.73
CA MET A 1 15.35 19.16 -5.04
C MET A 1 14.32 18.36 -5.83
N VAL A 2 14.00 18.69 -7.09
CA VAL A 2 12.91 18.02 -7.88
C VAL A 2 13.09 16.49 -8.00
N LYS A 3 14.33 16.00 -8.17
CA LYS A 3 14.60 14.55 -8.21
C LYS A 3 14.28 13.84 -6.88
N ILE A 4 14.49 14.46 -5.73
CA ILE A 4 14.24 13.83 -4.42
C ILE A 4 12.72 13.64 -4.19
N PHE A 5 11.91 14.66 -4.47
CA PHE A 5 10.45 14.57 -4.35
C PHE A 5 9.86 13.45 -5.19
N SER A 6 10.44 13.20 -6.37
CA SER A 6 9.97 12.13 -7.25
C SER A 6 10.22 10.70 -6.73
N TYR A 7 11.11 10.54 -5.75
CA TYR A 7 11.31 9.27 -5.03
C TYR A 7 10.51 9.24 -3.72
N ILE A 8 10.33 10.37 -3.06
CA ILE A 8 9.59 10.44 -1.78
C ILE A 8 8.09 10.25 -1.99
N ILE A 9 7.49 10.86 -3.02
CA ILE A 9 6.04 10.81 -3.24
C ILE A 9 5.52 9.37 -3.40
N PRO A 10 6.12 8.51 -4.24
CA PRO A 10 5.67 7.11 -4.37
C PRO A 10 5.77 6.33 -3.07
N ASN A 11 6.84 6.57 -2.29
CA ASN A 11 7.04 5.93 -0.99
C ASN A 11 5.98 6.36 0.04
N LEU A 12 5.65 7.65 0.09
CA LEU A 12 4.58 8.15 0.97
C LEU A 12 3.20 7.61 0.55
N ALA A 13 2.93 7.52 -0.75
CA ALA A 13 1.71 6.92 -1.26
C ALA A 13 1.62 5.41 -0.90
N GLY A 14 2.73 4.68 -1.05
CA GLY A 14 2.82 3.29 -0.64
C GLY A 14 2.60 3.09 0.86
N LEU A 15 3.25 3.91 1.68
CA LEU A 15 3.07 3.91 3.14
C LEU A 15 1.61 4.21 3.54
N ALA A 16 0.97 5.18 2.89
CA ALA A 16 -0.43 5.50 3.16
C ALA A 16 -1.34 4.30 2.87
N LEU A 17 -1.13 3.58 1.76
CA LEU A 17 -1.89 2.37 1.43
C LEU A 17 -1.67 1.25 2.46
N ILE A 18 -0.44 1.06 2.91
CA ILE A 18 -0.12 0.07 3.96
C ILE A 18 -0.85 0.42 5.26
N LEU A 19 -0.79 1.68 5.70
CA LEU A 19 -1.44 2.14 6.92
C LEU A 19 -2.97 2.00 6.83
N LEU A 20 -3.56 2.32 5.68
CA LEU A 20 -4.99 2.13 5.44
C LEU A 20 -5.37 0.65 5.47
N GLY A 21 -4.61 -0.22 4.80
CA GLY A 21 -4.86 -1.66 4.81
C GLY A 21 -4.75 -2.26 6.22
N TRP A 22 -3.72 -1.89 6.96
CA TRP A 22 -3.55 -2.26 8.37
C TRP A 22 -4.68 -1.76 9.27
N TRP A 23 -5.06 -0.49 9.14
CA TRP A 23 -6.17 0.07 9.90
C TRP A 23 -7.49 -0.66 9.62
N THR A 24 -7.79 -0.93 8.34
CA THR A 24 -9.00 -1.67 7.94
C THR A 24 -9.04 -3.08 8.55
N THR A 25 -7.91 -3.80 8.58
CA THR A 25 -7.89 -5.14 9.19
C THR A 25 -8.09 -5.10 10.70
N ILE A 26 -7.45 -4.16 11.41
CA ILE A 26 -7.63 -4.00 12.86
C ILE A 26 -9.09 -3.68 13.21
N ILE A 27 -9.69 -2.70 12.54
CA ILE A 27 -11.06 -2.29 12.84
C ILE A 27 -12.04 -3.44 12.55
N ASN A 28 -11.86 -4.16 11.44
CA ASN A 28 -12.68 -5.32 11.13
C ASN A 28 -12.58 -6.43 12.19
N VAL A 29 -11.38 -6.74 12.67
CA VAL A 29 -11.24 -7.74 13.74
C VAL A 29 -11.84 -7.24 15.05
N ALA A 30 -11.67 -5.96 15.37
CA ALA A 30 -12.22 -5.35 16.57
C ALA A 30 -13.76 -5.38 16.59
N THR A 31 -14.42 -5.14 15.45
CA THR A 31 -15.89 -5.20 15.35
C THR A 31 -16.43 -6.62 15.43
N LEU A 32 -15.69 -7.62 14.93
CA LEU A 32 -16.13 -9.02 14.89
C LEU A 32 -15.84 -9.80 16.18
N ARG A 33 -15.01 -9.25 17.08
CA ARG A 33 -14.53 -9.92 18.31
C ARG A 33 -15.65 -10.49 19.21
N PHE A 34 -16.88 -9.98 19.10
CA PHE A 34 -18.03 -10.43 19.88
C PHE A 34 -19.21 -10.92 19.01
N ALA A 35 -19.01 -11.01 17.69
CA ALA A 35 -20.06 -11.35 16.74
C ALA A 35 -20.13 -12.86 16.43
N GLY A 36 -19.13 -13.66 16.83
CA GLY A 36 -19.04 -15.09 16.46
C GLY A 36 -18.77 -15.34 14.97
N GLU A 37 -18.47 -14.27 14.23
CA GLU A 37 -18.20 -14.26 12.80
C GLU A 37 -16.74 -14.57 12.47
N SER A 38 -16.46 -15.00 11.24
CA SER A 38 -15.10 -15.24 10.77
C SER A 38 -14.29 -13.95 10.65
N TYR A 39 -13.08 -13.94 11.22
CA TYR A 39 -12.09 -12.87 11.03
C TYR A 39 -11.47 -12.85 9.63
N PHE A 40 -11.53 -13.96 8.89
CA PHE A 40 -11.07 -14.04 7.51
C PHE A 40 -12.26 -13.83 6.58
N ASN A 41 -12.44 -12.58 6.18
CA ASN A 41 -13.54 -12.17 5.32
C ASN A 41 -13.06 -11.10 4.33
N LYS A 42 -14.01 -10.58 3.53
CA LYS A 42 -13.75 -9.61 2.47
C LYS A 42 -12.90 -8.42 2.93
N TRP A 43 -13.12 -7.91 4.14
CA TRP A 43 -12.38 -6.75 4.66
C TRP A 43 -10.92 -7.09 5.00
N THR A 44 -10.67 -8.27 5.56
CA THR A 44 -9.31 -8.76 5.83
C THR A 44 -8.54 -8.96 4.52
N TYR A 45 -9.18 -9.53 3.49
CA TYR A 45 -8.56 -9.67 2.16
C TYR A 45 -8.35 -8.32 1.47
N THR A 46 -9.27 -7.37 1.63
CA THR A 46 -9.12 -6.01 1.10
C THR A 46 -7.94 -5.30 1.76
N GLY A 47 -7.83 -5.39 3.09
CA GLY A 47 -6.71 -4.81 3.83
C GLY A 47 -5.36 -5.43 3.44
N LEU A 48 -5.31 -6.75 3.24
CA LEU A 48 -4.12 -7.43 2.72
C LEU A 48 -3.76 -6.94 1.31
N GLY A 49 -4.74 -6.79 0.42
CA GLY A 49 -4.54 -6.26 -0.92
C GLY A 49 -3.95 -4.84 -0.90
N LEU A 50 -4.47 -3.96 -0.04
CA LEU A 50 -3.94 -2.60 0.14
C LEU A 50 -2.48 -2.59 0.62
N ILE A 51 -2.14 -3.47 1.56
CA ILE A 51 -0.76 -3.60 2.05
C ILE A 51 0.18 -4.05 0.93
N ILE A 52 -0.21 -5.08 0.15
CA ILE A 52 0.61 -5.58 -0.95
C ILE A 52 0.79 -4.51 -2.02
N VAL A 53 -0.30 -3.86 -2.46
CA VAL A 53 -0.22 -2.78 -3.45
C VAL A 53 0.65 -1.64 -2.92
N GLY A 54 0.45 -1.22 -1.68
CA GLY A 54 1.25 -0.17 -1.05
C GLY A 54 2.74 -0.50 -0.96
N ALA A 55 3.10 -1.76 -0.69
CA ALA A 55 4.48 -2.20 -0.59
C ALA A 55 5.22 -2.17 -1.95
N TYR A 56 4.56 -2.56 -3.04
CA TYR A 56 5.18 -2.64 -4.36
C TYR A 56 5.01 -1.39 -5.23
N LEU A 57 4.05 -0.51 -4.89
CA LEU A 57 3.79 0.73 -5.65
C LEU A 57 5.04 1.62 -5.83
N PRO A 58 5.90 1.85 -4.81
CA PRO A 58 7.10 2.67 -4.97
C PRO A 58 8.07 2.09 -6.01
N GLU A 59 8.36 0.79 -5.93
CA GLU A 59 9.29 0.11 -6.84
C GLU A 59 8.77 0.10 -8.28
N ILE A 60 7.51 -0.25 -8.48
CA ILE A 60 6.88 -0.28 -9.80
C ILE A 60 6.91 1.12 -10.42
N TRP A 61 6.57 2.15 -9.65
CA TRP A 61 6.57 3.53 -10.12
C TRP A 61 7.96 4.01 -10.51
N ILE A 62 8.95 3.78 -9.66
CA ILE A 62 10.35 4.16 -9.91
C ILE A 62 10.90 3.39 -11.12
N GLY A 63 10.61 2.10 -11.23
CA GLY A 63 11.03 1.25 -12.35
C GLY A 63 10.46 1.73 -13.69
N ILE A 64 9.15 2.00 -13.76
CA ILE A 64 8.50 2.53 -14.95
C ILE A 64 9.09 3.89 -15.33
N ARG A 65 9.27 4.78 -14.34
CA ARG A 65 9.81 6.10 -14.59
C ARG A 65 11.24 6.06 -15.13
N ASN A 66 12.10 5.23 -14.55
CA ASN A 66 13.47 5.07 -15.03
C ASN A 66 13.50 4.50 -16.45
N LYS A 67 12.56 3.61 -16.80
CA LYS A 67 12.44 3.07 -18.17
C LYS A 67 11.97 4.11 -19.21
N LEU A 68 11.11 5.05 -18.79
CA LEU A 68 10.52 6.06 -19.69
C LEU A 68 11.35 7.35 -19.79
N PHE A 69 12.01 7.74 -18.71
CA PHE A 69 12.68 9.05 -18.58
C PHE A 69 14.15 8.95 -18.15
N GLY A 70 14.66 7.74 -17.89
CA GLY A 70 16.09 7.54 -17.69
C GLY A 70 16.79 7.71 -19.02
N GLU A 71 17.53 8.80 -19.18
CA GLU A 71 18.50 8.93 -20.26
C GLU A 71 19.38 7.67 -20.24
N LYS A 72 19.42 6.96 -21.38
CA LYS A 72 20.48 5.97 -21.62
C LYS A 72 21.80 6.76 -21.57
N SER A 73 22.47 6.69 -20.43
CA SER A 73 23.90 7.01 -20.34
C SER A 73 24.68 6.12 -21.28
#